data_AF-A0A0X8ETY2-F1
#
_entry.id   AF-A0A0X8ETY2-F1
#
_cell.length_a   1.000
_cell.length_b   1.000
_cell.length_c   1.000
_cell.angle_alpha   90.00
_cell.angle_beta   90.00
_cell.angle_gamma   90.00
#
_symmetry.space_group_name_H-M   'P 1'
#
loop_
_entity.id
_entity.type
_entity.pdbx_description
1 polymer ?
#
loop_
_entity_poly.entity_id
_entity_poly.type
_entity_poly.pdbx_seq_one_letter_code
_entity_poly.pdbx_strand_id
1 'polypeptide(L)'
;MNLEQSLAILHEHFDKVFRDATLASSISHAEVRRIICLIIDQQNSAPAEDRLLSHYYQFIFATETLHASYRIYELTDMGSWIGWALSEDTRDSHSKNLHLGRIFDFYSSAVVRTWPGFVPVMVKFFSAFYYYARERTAMNNIARELWPFAASTFTDTMNLPAEYIYIDEANLGSQMACWAAKEAPDLAKTFVPYLESVAGKNTLPD
;
A
#
# COMPACT_ATOMS: atom_id res chain seq x y z
N MET A 1 -23.64 -2.40 -21.98
CA MET A 1 -22.21 -2.67 -21.70
C MET A 1 -22.17 -3.88 -20.79
N ASN A 2 -21.39 -4.92 -21.13
CA ASN A 2 -21.26 -6.08 -20.25
C ASN A 2 -20.26 -5.78 -19.12
N LEU A 3 -20.23 -6.63 -18.08
CA LEU A 3 -19.40 -6.43 -16.89
C LEU A 3 -17.90 -6.38 -17.25
N GLU A 4 -17.45 -7.22 -18.18
CA GLU A 4 -16.07 -7.28 -18.65
C GLU A 4 -15.62 -5.96 -19.30
N GLN A 5 -16.45 -5.36 -20.16
CA GLN A 5 -16.17 -4.06 -20.77
C GLN A 5 -16.10 -2.94 -19.73
N SER A 6 -16.94 -3.01 -18.70
CA SER A 6 -16.95 -2.01 -17.62
C SER A 6 -15.69 -2.11 -16.76
N LEU A 7 -15.26 -3.34 -16.45
CA LEU A 7 -14.00 -3.60 -15.74
C LEU A 7 -12.78 -3.16 -16.54
N ALA A 8 -12.75 -3.43 -17.84
CA ALA A 8 -11.65 -3.01 -18.71
C ALA A 8 -11.47 -1.48 -18.73
N ILE A 9 -12.56 -0.71 -18.84
CA ILE A 9 -12.51 0.75 -18.81
C ILE A 9 -11.99 1.27 -17.46
N LEU A 10 -12.44 0.65 -16.35
CA LEU A 10 -11.98 1.02 -15.01
C LEU A 10 -10.51 0.67 -14.78
N HIS A 11 -10.06 -0.48 -15.27
CA HIS A 11 -8.66 -0.90 -15.18
C HIS A 11 -7.74 0.00 -16.03
N GLU A 12 -8.16 0.39 -17.23
CA GLU A 12 -7.43 1.37 -18.05
C GLU A 12 -7.32 2.72 -17.31
N HIS A 13 -8.38 3.11 -16.60
CA HIS A 13 -8.34 4.30 -15.76
C HIS A 13 -7.38 4.16 -14.58
N PHE A 14 -7.36 3.02 -13.88
CA PHE A 14 -6.37 2.77 -12.83
C PHE A 14 -4.94 2.78 -13.38
N ASP A 15 -4.68 2.23 -14.56
CA ASP A 15 -3.37 2.27 -15.19
C ASP A 15 -2.93 3.72 -15.47
N LYS A 16 -3.87 4.58 -15.89
CA LYS A 16 -3.59 6.01 -16.05
C LYS A 16 -3.27 6.66 -14.71
N VAL A 17 -4.08 6.44 -13.68
CA VAL A 17 -3.86 7.00 -12.34
C VAL A 17 -2.52 6.55 -11.77
N PHE A 18 -2.17 5.27 -11.94
CA PHE A 18 -0.89 4.73 -11.50
C PHE A 18 0.29 5.40 -12.21
N ARG A 19 0.23 5.54 -13.54
CA ARG A 19 1.26 6.28 -14.30
C ARG A 19 1.38 7.73 -13.85
N ASP A 20 0.25 8.42 -13.67
CA ASP A 20 0.21 9.81 -13.22
C ASP A 20 0.82 9.94 -11.80
N ALA A 21 0.54 8.98 -10.91
CA ALA A 21 1.11 8.93 -9.57
C ALA A 21 2.61 8.65 -9.56
N THR A 22 3.10 7.71 -10.37
CA THR A 22 4.54 7.44 -10.49
C THR A 22 5.29 8.67 -11.02
N LEU A 23 4.75 9.36 -12.02
CA LEU A 23 5.34 10.63 -12.50
C LEU A 23 5.30 11.72 -11.41
N ALA A 24 4.18 11.83 -10.70
CA ALA A 24 4.01 12.80 -9.62
C ALA A 24 4.95 12.54 -8.42
N SER A 25 5.31 11.28 -8.15
CA SER A 25 6.28 10.95 -7.09
C SER A 25 7.69 11.45 -7.38
N SER A 26 7.97 11.86 -8.63
CA SER A 26 9.26 12.38 -9.08
C SER A 26 9.32 13.92 -9.15
N ILE A 27 8.23 14.61 -8.82
CA ILE A 27 8.16 16.08 -8.73
C ILE A 27 8.15 16.54 -7.26
N SER A 28 7.77 17.79 -6.97
CA SER A 28 7.79 18.30 -5.61
C SER A 28 6.65 17.72 -4.75
N HIS A 29 6.95 17.40 -3.47
CA HIS A 29 5.95 16.94 -2.50
C HIS A 29 4.75 17.89 -2.38
N ALA A 30 4.97 19.20 -2.55
CA ALA A 30 3.90 20.20 -2.51
C ALA A 30 2.89 20.02 -3.66
N GLU A 31 3.34 19.64 -4.85
CA GLU A 31 2.46 19.41 -6.00
C GLU A 31 1.64 18.14 -5.84
N VAL A 32 2.26 17.04 -5.39
CA VAL A 32 1.54 15.80 -5.07
C VAL A 32 0.47 16.07 -4.02
N ARG A 33 0.81 16.81 -2.96
CA ARG A 33 -0.15 17.18 -1.91
C ARG A 33 -1.34 17.95 -2.47
N ARG A 34 -1.13 18.88 -3.40
CA ARG A 34 -2.22 19.60 -4.08
C ARG A 34 -3.13 18.66 -4.87
N ILE A 35 -2.56 17.70 -5.60
CA ILE A 35 -3.34 16.69 -6.33
C ILE A 35 -4.21 15.87 -5.37
N ILE A 36 -3.62 15.38 -4.27
CA ILE A 36 -4.37 14.62 -3.27
C ILE A 36 -5.49 15.45 -2.64
N CYS A 37 -5.25 16.73 -2.31
CA CYS A 37 -6.31 17.61 -1.82
C CYS A 37 -7.47 17.72 -2.82
N LEU A 38 -7.17 17.89 -4.12
CA LEU A 38 -8.21 17.93 -5.16
C LEU A 38 -9.01 16.63 -5.23
N ILE A 39 -8.34 15.48 -5.10
CA ILE A 39 -9.01 14.17 -5.06
C ILE A 39 -9.95 14.09 -3.85
N ILE A 40 -9.49 14.51 -2.66
CA ILE A 40 -10.31 14.49 -1.44
C ILE A 40 -11.51 15.46 -1.55
N ASP A 41 -11.31 16.64 -2.12
CA ASP A 41 -12.41 17.60 -2.35
C ASP A 41 -13.49 17.00 -3.28
N GLN A 42 -13.06 16.29 -4.33
CA GLN A 42 -13.95 15.54 -5.21
C GLN A 42 -14.66 14.38 -4.48
N GLN A 43 -13.95 13.62 -3.64
CA GLN A 43 -14.53 12.55 -2.81
C GLN A 43 -15.65 13.09 -1.92
N ASN A 44 -15.37 14.18 -1.22
CA ASN A 44 -16.30 14.80 -0.26
C ASN A 44 -17.55 15.39 -0.93
N SER A 45 -17.49 15.62 -2.24
CA SER A 45 -18.62 16.06 -3.05
C SER A 45 -19.57 14.91 -3.46
N ALA A 46 -19.15 13.65 -3.31
CA ALA A 46 -19.95 12.46 -3.64
C ALA A 46 -20.56 11.80 -2.38
N PRO A 47 -21.67 11.04 -2.50
CA PRO A 47 -22.17 10.16 -1.44
C PRO A 47 -21.10 9.15 -1.00
N ALA A 48 -21.12 8.70 0.27
CA ALA A 48 -20.06 7.88 0.85
C ALA A 48 -19.87 6.55 0.13
N GLU A 49 -20.98 5.94 -0.29
CA GLU A 49 -21.07 4.69 -1.05
C GLU A 49 -20.35 4.74 -2.41
N ASP A 50 -20.19 5.94 -2.99
CA ASP A 50 -19.59 6.15 -4.31
C ASP A 50 -18.10 6.51 -4.24
N ARG A 51 -17.51 6.61 -3.03
CA ARG A 51 -16.16 7.16 -2.85
C ARG A 51 -15.02 6.15 -3.06
N LEU A 52 -15.31 4.86 -3.15
CA LEU A 52 -14.29 3.80 -3.18
C LEU A 52 -13.19 4.03 -4.23
N LEU A 53 -13.56 4.38 -5.46
CA LEU A 53 -12.58 4.59 -6.53
C LEU A 53 -11.67 5.78 -6.24
N SER A 54 -12.27 6.90 -5.82
CA SER A 54 -11.52 8.08 -5.45
C SER A 54 -10.65 7.84 -4.22
N HIS A 55 -11.12 7.04 -3.25
CA HIS A 55 -10.34 6.59 -2.10
C HIS A 55 -9.10 5.83 -2.55
N TYR A 56 -9.25 4.96 -3.54
CA TYR A 56 -8.15 4.19 -4.09
C TYR A 56 -7.19 5.06 -4.92
N TYR A 57 -7.66 6.06 -5.66
CA TYR A 57 -6.79 7.01 -6.36
C TYR A 57 -5.89 7.78 -5.39
N GLN A 58 -6.47 8.31 -4.32
CA GLN A 58 -5.70 8.94 -3.24
C GLN A 58 -4.66 7.98 -2.66
N PHE A 59 -5.06 6.72 -2.41
CA PHE A 59 -4.15 5.70 -1.89
C PHE A 59 -2.98 5.44 -2.84
N ILE A 60 -3.21 5.35 -4.16
CA ILE A 60 -2.16 5.16 -5.17
C ILE A 60 -1.18 6.35 -5.17
N PHE A 61 -1.68 7.60 -5.24
CA PHE A 61 -0.83 8.80 -5.23
C PHE A 61 0.00 8.92 -3.94
N ALA A 62 -0.61 8.66 -2.79
CA ALA A 62 0.08 8.70 -1.52
C ALA A 62 1.11 7.56 -1.42
N THR A 63 0.80 6.37 -1.93
CA THR A 63 1.69 5.20 -1.89
C THR A 63 2.92 5.36 -2.78
N GLU A 64 2.77 5.86 -4.02
CA GLU A 64 3.92 6.09 -4.90
C GLU A 64 4.88 7.11 -4.27
N THR A 65 4.33 8.17 -3.65
CA THR A 65 5.14 9.20 -3.00
C THR A 65 5.76 8.71 -1.69
N LEU A 66 5.02 7.94 -0.89
CA LEU A 66 5.54 7.22 0.28
C LEU A 66 6.72 6.33 -0.11
N HIS A 67 6.60 5.58 -1.21
CA HIS A 67 7.65 4.69 -1.68
C HIS A 67 8.89 5.48 -2.15
N ALA A 68 8.70 6.62 -2.81
CA ALA A 68 9.80 7.52 -3.15
C ALA A 68 10.55 8.03 -1.90
N SER A 69 9.82 8.45 -0.85
CA SER A 69 10.43 8.85 0.43
C SER A 69 11.14 7.67 1.13
N TYR A 70 10.56 6.47 1.08
CA TYR A 70 11.17 5.25 1.62
C TYR A 70 12.51 4.94 0.96
N ARG A 71 12.63 5.07 -0.37
CA ARG A 71 13.88 4.79 -1.10
C ARG A 71 15.04 5.71 -0.71
N ILE A 72 14.76 6.88 -0.15
CA ILE A 72 15.76 7.82 0.38
C ILE A 72 15.76 7.88 1.91
N TYR A 73 14.98 7.02 2.57
CA TYR A 73 14.85 6.91 4.02
C TYR A 73 14.36 8.20 4.74
N GLU A 74 13.57 9.05 4.07
CA GLU A 74 13.04 10.29 4.66
C GLU A 74 11.81 10.02 5.53
N LEU A 75 12.04 9.71 6.80
CA LEU A 75 10.99 9.30 7.74
C LEU A 75 9.90 10.37 7.97
N THR A 76 10.22 11.66 7.90
CA THR A 76 9.24 12.72 8.19
C THR A 76 8.12 12.72 7.14
N ASP A 77 8.53 12.65 5.87
CA ASP A 77 7.60 12.64 4.75
C ASP A 77 6.82 11.33 4.69
N MET A 78 7.48 10.20 4.97
CA MET A 78 6.79 8.90 5.04
C MET A 78 5.59 8.92 5.99
N GLY A 79 5.76 9.47 7.20
CA GLY A 79 4.66 9.55 8.18
C GLY A 79 3.48 10.38 7.66
N SER A 80 3.77 11.47 6.95
CA SER A 80 2.74 12.29 6.30
C SER A 80 2.01 11.48 5.24
N TRP A 81 2.73 10.84 4.32
CA TRP A 81 2.13 10.06 3.22
C TRP A 81 1.32 8.85 3.70
N ILE A 82 1.73 8.18 4.78
CA ILE A 82 0.92 7.16 5.44
C ILE A 82 -0.40 7.75 5.92
N GLY A 83 -0.36 8.93 6.54
CA GLY A 83 -1.56 9.65 6.95
C GLY A 83 -2.46 9.99 5.77
N TRP A 84 -1.90 10.54 4.68
CA TRP A 84 -2.66 10.84 3.47
C TRP A 84 -3.19 9.59 2.75
N ALA A 85 -2.50 8.46 2.80
CA ALA A 85 -2.99 7.21 2.22
C ALA A 85 -4.23 6.66 2.97
N LEU A 86 -4.30 6.90 4.27
CA LEU A 86 -5.31 6.33 5.17
C LEU A 86 -6.32 7.36 5.71
N SER A 87 -6.29 8.61 5.25
CA SER A 87 -7.18 9.69 5.72
C SER A 87 -8.34 9.92 4.76
N GLU A 88 -9.49 10.35 5.29
CA GLU A 88 -10.61 10.93 4.51
C GLU A 88 -10.57 12.46 4.47
N ASP A 89 -9.62 13.07 5.17
CA ASP A 89 -9.53 14.51 5.41
C ASP A 89 -8.18 15.08 4.96
N THR A 90 -8.20 16.35 4.54
CA THR A 90 -7.04 17.16 4.16
C THR A 90 -6.39 17.88 5.35
N ARG A 91 -7.04 17.90 6.51
CA ARG A 91 -6.54 18.57 7.73
C ARG A 91 -5.31 17.86 8.28
N ASP A 92 -4.20 18.60 8.40
CA ASP A 92 -2.88 18.16 8.92
C ASP A 92 -2.87 17.55 10.35
N SER A 93 -4.03 17.44 11.00
CA SER A 93 -4.21 16.66 12.24
C SER A 93 -4.37 15.16 11.96
N HIS A 94 -3.43 14.58 11.20
CA HIS A 94 -3.41 13.18 10.75
C HIS A 94 -3.25 12.16 11.88
N SER A 95 -3.03 12.62 13.12
CA SER A 95 -2.64 11.79 14.25
C SER A 95 -3.78 11.13 15.01
N LYS A 96 -5.06 11.34 14.63
CA LYS A 96 -6.18 10.83 15.46
C LYS A 96 -7.13 9.84 14.80
N ASN A 97 -7.36 9.86 13.49
CA ASN A 97 -8.28 8.91 12.83
C ASN A 97 -7.69 8.43 11.49
N LEU A 98 -6.88 7.37 11.51
CA LEU A 98 -6.53 6.64 10.29
C LEU A 98 -7.66 5.66 9.97
N HIS A 99 -8.20 5.73 8.76
CA HIS A 99 -9.35 4.96 8.31
C HIS A 99 -8.89 3.65 7.66
N LEU A 100 -8.56 2.67 8.50
CA LEU A 100 -8.11 1.35 8.07
C LEU A 100 -9.21 0.56 7.34
N GLY A 101 -10.49 0.91 7.56
CA GLY A 101 -11.63 0.36 6.84
C GLY A 101 -11.52 0.46 5.31
N ARG A 102 -10.86 1.50 4.79
CA ARG A 102 -10.63 1.63 3.34
C ARG A 102 -9.78 0.49 2.78
N ILE A 103 -8.78 0.01 3.53
CA ILE A 103 -7.97 -1.14 3.09
C ILE A 103 -8.88 -2.36 2.95
N PHE A 104 -9.74 -2.62 3.94
CA PHE A 104 -10.73 -3.69 3.86
C PHE A 104 -11.64 -3.55 2.63
N ASP A 105 -12.12 -2.33 2.33
CA ASP A 105 -12.96 -2.07 1.16
C ASP A 105 -12.22 -2.36 -0.15
N PHE A 106 -10.94 -2.03 -0.25
CA PHE A 106 -10.12 -2.32 -1.42
C PHE A 106 -9.99 -3.83 -1.67
N TYR A 107 -9.71 -4.62 -0.63
CA TYR A 107 -9.63 -6.09 -0.74
C TYR A 107 -10.98 -6.75 -1.01
N SER A 108 -12.07 -6.12 -0.56
CA SER A 108 -13.44 -6.63 -0.74
C SER A 108 -14.02 -6.28 -2.12
N SER A 109 -13.46 -5.29 -2.80
CA SER A 109 -13.90 -4.86 -4.12
C SER A 109 -13.27 -5.68 -5.24
N ALA A 110 -14.09 -6.43 -5.97
CA ALA A 110 -13.65 -7.16 -7.15
C ALA A 110 -13.06 -6.22 -8.21
N VAL A 111 -13.61 -5.01 -8.38
CA VAL A 111 -13.12 -4.02 -9.34
C VAL A 111 -11.67 -3.63 -9.04
N VAL A 112 -11.39 -3.33 -7.77
CA VAL A 112 -10.05 -2.89 -7.31
C VAL A 112 -9.09 -4.07 -7.26
N ARG A 113 -9.47 -5.17 -6.61
CA ARG A 113 -8.59 -6.31 -6.36
C ARG A 113 -8.17 -7.07 -7.63
N THR A 114 -9.02 -7.09 -8.66
CA THR A 114 -8.69 -7.77 -9.93
C THR A 114 -7.87 -6.91 -10.89
N TRP A 115 -7.66 -5.63 -10.58
CA TRP A 115 -6.76 -4.79 -11.36
C TRP A 115 -5.31 -5.29 -11.20
N PRO A 116 -4.56 -5.54 -12.30
CA PRO A 116 -3.20 -6.07 -12.19
C PRO A 116 -2.22 -5.23 -11.36
N GLY A 117 -2.42 -3.91 -11.29
CA GLY A 117 -1.59 -3.02 -10.47
C GLY A 117 -1.89 -3.05 -8.97
N PHE A 118 -2.93 -3.77 -8.53
CA PHE A 118 -3.34 -3.82 -7.12
C PHE A 118 -2.22 -4.34 -6.22
N VAL A 119 -1.71 -5.55 -6.52
CA VAL A 119 -0.67 -6.19 -5.71
C VAL A 119 0.61 -5.33 -5.65
N PRO A 120 1.16 -4.82 -6.77
CA PRO A 120 2.31 -3.90 -6.74
C PRO A 120 2.11 -2.67 -5.84
N VAL A 121 0.94 -2.03 -5.89
CA VAL A 121 0.63 -0.88 -5.03
C VAL A 121 0.62 -1.30 -3.57
N MET A 122 -0.05 -2.40 -3.23
CA MET A 122 -0.10 -2.90 -1.84
C MET A 122 1.30 -3.28 -1.31
N VAL A 123 2.14 -3.92 -2.14
CA VAL A 123 3.54 -4.25 -1.80
C VAL A 123 4.33 -2.99 -1.44
N LYS A 124 4.29 -1.96 -2.29
CA LYS A 124 4.98 -0.69 -2.02
C LYS A 124 4.51 -0.04 -0.72
N PHE A 125 3.20 0.01 -0.51
CA PHE A 125 2.61 0.59 0.69
C PHE A 125 3.07 -0.15 1.95
N PHE A 126 2.89 -1.47 1.99
CA PHE A 126 3.23 -2.24 3.19
C PHE A 126 4.73 -2.28 3.45
N SER A 127 5.57 -2.40 2.43
CA SER A 127 7.03 -2.34 2.59
C SER A 127 7.47 -1.05 3.27
N ALA A 128 7.01 0.11 2.76
CA ALA A 128 7.34 1.41 3.34
C ALA A 128 6.69 1.62 4.72
N PHE A 129 5.45 1.17 4.92
CA PHE A 129 4.74 1.28 6.18
C PHE A 129 5.43 0.49 7.31
N TYR A 130 5.77 -0.79 7.09
CA TYR A 130 6.43 -1.61 8.13
C TYR A 130 7.84 -1.13 8.43
N TYR A 131 8.56 -0.61 7.43
CA TYR A 131 9.82 0.08 7.66
C TYR A 131 9.60 1.31 8.57
N TYR A 132 8.67 2.19 8.24
CA TYR A 132 8.36 3.39 9.04
C TYR A 132 7.97 3.03 10.49
N ALA A 133 7.04 2.09 10.65
CA ALA A 133 6.53 1.66 11.95
C ALA A 133 7.66 1.12 12.84
N ARG A 134 8.60 0.37 12.25
CA ARG A 134 9.79 -0.14 12.94
C ARG A 134 10.72 0.99 13.37
N GLU A 135 11.08 1.90 12.47
CA GLU A 135 12.05 2.97 12.75
C GLU A 135 11.52 3.95 13.80
N ARG A 136 10.23 4.29 13.73
CA ARG A 136 9.61 5.25 14.66
C ARG A 136 9.07 4.61 15.93
N THR A 137 9.06 3.28 16.03
CA THR A 137 8.43 2.55 17.15
C THR A 137 7.00 3.06 17.38
N ALA A 138 6.29 3.30 16.27
CA ALA A 138 5.01 3.98 16.23
C ALA A 138 3.99 3.12 15.47
N MET A 139 2.72 3.47 15.59
CA MET A 139 1.64 2.82 14.85
C MET A 139 1.52 1.30 15.09
N ASN A 140 2.00 0.76 16.23
CA ASN A 140 1.98 -0.68 16.51
C ASN A 140 0.56 -1.28 16.36
N ASN A 141 -0.45 -0.64 16.95
CA ASN A 141 -1.84 -1.08 16.83
C ASN A 141 -2.31 -1.13 15.37
N ILE A 142 -1.99 -0.09 14.59
CA ILE A 142 -2.34 -0.01 13.17
C ILE A 142 -1.59 -1.09 12.37
N ALA A 143 -0.31 -1.29 12.64
CA ALA A 143 0.50 -2.31 11.99
C ALA A 143 -0.03 -3.72 12.28
N ARG A 144 -0.45 -4.01 13.51
CA ARG A 144 -1.14 -5.26 13.85
C ARG A 144 -2.45 -5.44 13.10
N GLU A 145 -3.24 -4.37 12.97
CA GLU A 145 -4.51 -4.41 12.24
C GLU A 145 -4.31 -4.60 10.72
N LEU A 146 -3.25 -4.02 10.16
CA LEU A 146 -2.88 -4.17 8.76
C LEU A 146 -2.17 -5.49 8.43
N TRP A 147 -1.71 -6.23 9.45
CA TRP A 147 -0.95 -7.47 9.29
C TRP A 147 -1.63 -8.52 8.40
N PRO A 148 -2.92 -8.84 8.55
CA PRO A 148 -3.56 -9.85 7.71
C PRO A 148 -3.53 -9.49 6.23
N PHE A 149 -3.69 -8.20 5.89
CA PHE A 149 -3.65 -7.72 4.50
C PHE A 149 -2.23 -7.76 3.92
N ALA A 150 -1.24 -7.35 4.72
CA ALA A 150 0.16 -7.42 4.32
C ALA A 150 0.62 -8.88 4.12
N ALA A 151 0.24 -9.78 5.03
CA ALA A 151 0.52 -11.20 4.93
C ALA A 151 -0.17 -11.82 3.70
N SER A 152 -1.45 -11.50 3.45
CA SER A 152 -2.15 -11.95 2.24
C SER A 152 -1.45 -11.44 0.98
N THR A 153 -1.03 -10.18 0.95
CA THR A 153 -0.29 -9.60 -0.20
C THR A 153 1.00 -10.36 -0.43
N PHE A 154 1.80 -10.55 0.63
CA PHE A 154 3.06 -11.27 0.54
C PHE A 154 2.83 -12.71 0.04
N THR A 155 1.83 -13.42 0.58
CA THR A 155 1.49 -14.77 0.12
C THR A 155 1.05 -14.81 -1.34
N ASP A 156 0.14 -13.92 -1.74
CA ASP A 156 -0.35 -13.84 -3.12
C ASP A 156 0.82 -13.62 -4.09
N THR A 157 1.75 -12.74 -3.73
CA THR A 157 2.94 -12.44 -4.51
C THR A 157 3.94 -13.61 -4.56
N MET A 158 4.22 -14.26 -3.44
CA MET A 158 5.17 -15.39 -3.38
C MET A 158 4.63 -16.68 -4.01
N ASN A 159 3.33 -16.72 -4.36
CA ASN A 159 2.72 -17.80 -5.13
C ASN A 159 2.86 -17.60 -6.64
N LEU A 160 3.37 -16.46 -7.10
CA LEU A 160 3.67 -16.24 -8.53
C LEU A 160 4.91 -17.05 -8.95
N PRO A 161 5.04 -17.38 -10.25
CA PRO A 161 6.29 -17.92 -10.78
C PRO A 161 7.47 -16.99 -10.49
N ALA A 162 8.66 -17.55 -10.25
CA ALA A 162 9.82 -16.82 -9.75
C ALA A 162 10.23 -15.63 -10.64
N GLU A 163 10.03 -15.73 -11.96
CA GLU A 163 10.29 -14.67 -12.94
C GLU A 163 9.39 -13.43 -12.77
N TYR A 164 8.31 -13.53 -11.98
CA TYR A 164 7.39 -12.44 -11.67
C TYR A 164 7.51 -11.94 -10.22
N ILE A 165 8.46 -12.47 -9.43
CA ILE A 165 8.75 -11.99 -8.09
C ILE A 165 9.90 -10.99 -8.17
N TYR A 166 9.60 -9.69 -8.07
CA TYR A 166 10.64 -8.65 -8.08
C TYR A 166 11.17 -8.35 -6.67
N ILE A 167 12.16 -7.47 -6.59
CA ILE A 167 12.88 -7.16 -5.35
C ILE A 167 11.96 -6.49 -4.31
N ASP A 168 11.04 -5.64 -4.75
CA ASP A 168 10.14 -4.90 -3.86
C ASP A 168 9.15 -5.84 -3.14
N GLU A 169 8.74 -6.91 -3.83
CA GLU A 169 7.92 -8.01 -3.36
C GLU A 169 8.64 -8.84 -2.29
N ALA A 170 9.91 -9.15 -2.51
CA ALA A 170 10.75 -9.83 -1.52
C ALA A 170 11.03 -8.93 -0.31
N ASN A 171 11.20 -7.62 -0.53
CA ASN A 171 11.43 -6.63 0.53
C ASN A 171 10.26 -6.54 1.50
N LEU A 172 9.01 -6.74 1.05
CA LEU A 172 7.83 -6.75 1.93
C LEU A 172 8.00 -7.75 3.08
N GLY A 173 8.36 -9.00 2.77
CA GLY A 173 8.56 -10.04 3.76
C GLY A 173 9.65 -9.67 4.77
N SER A 174 10.74 -9.09 4.30
CA SER A 174 11.83 -8.61 5.16
C SER A 174 11.38 -7.50 6.11
N GLN A 175 10.68 -6.46 5.60
CA GLN A 175 10.20 -5.36 6.43
C GLN A 175 9.18 -5.81 7.48
N MET A 176 8.26 -6.70 7.09
CA MET A 176 7.30 -7.32 8.01
C MET A 176 8.01 -8.13 9.11
N ALA A 177 8.99 -8.96 8.74
CA ALA A 177 9.74 -9.77 9.70
C ALA A 177 10.55 -8.92 10.67
N CYS A 178 11.25 -7.89 10.17
CA CYS A 178 12.03 -6.98 11.01
C CYS A 178 11.16 -6.18 11.99
N TRP A 179 10.01 -5.67 11.52
CA TRP A 179 9.06 -5.01 12.41
C TRP A 179 8.52 -5.99 13.45
N ALA A 180 8.06 -7.17 13.04
CA ALA A 180 7.46 -8.15 13.94
C ALA A 180 8.46 -8.63 15.00
N ALA A 181 9.73 -8.86 14.62
CA ALA A 181 10.78 -9.25 15.57
C ALA A 181 10.98 -8.21 16.69
N LYS A 182 10.79 -6.92 16.38
CA LYS A 182 10.94 -5.81 17.34
C LYS A 182 9.65 -5.56 18.14
N GLU A 183 8.50 -5.55 17.47
CA GLU A 183 7.24 -4.96 17.98
C GLU A 183 6.12 -6.00 18.24
N ALA A 184 6.21 -7.18 17.63
CA ALA A 184 5.19 -8.23 17.71
C ALA A 184 5.79 -9.66 17.63
N PRO A 185 6.50 -10.12 18.68
CA PRO A 185 7.18 -11.41 18.66
C PRO A 185 6.26 -12.61 18.40
N ASP A 186 4.99 -12.50 18.79
CA ASP A 186 3.94 -13.48 18.49
C ASP A 186 3.73 -13.66 16.99
N LEU A 187 3.67 -12.56 16.23
CA LEU A 187 3.56 -12.59 14.77
C LEU A 187 4.85 -13.10 14.13
N ALA A 188 6.02 -12.63 14.62
CA ALA A 188 7.32 -13.06 14.12
C ALA A 188 7.50 -14.59 14.21
N LYS A 189 7.09 -15.19 15.33
CA LYS A 189 7.15 -16.64 15.56
C LYS A 189 6.41 -17.44 14.49
N THR A 190 5.31 -16.90 13.96
CA THR A 190 4.53 -17.56 12.90
C THR A 190 5.03 -17.24 11.50
N PHE A 191 5.51 -16.01 11.28
CA PHE A 191 5.82 -15.51 9.95
C PHE A 191 7.24 -15.82 9.48
N VAL A 192 8.23 -15.79 10.38
CA VAL A 192 9.63 -16.10 10.02
C VAL A 192 9.76 -17.52 9.44
N PRO A 193 9.17 -18.58 10.05
CA PRO A 193 9.23 -19.91 9.45
C PRO A 193 8.57 -20.00 8.06
N TYR A 194 7.51 -19.22 7.83
CA TYR A 194 6.87 -19.14 6.52
C TYR A 194 7.79 -18.47 5.50
N LEU A 195 8.41 -17.34 5.86
CA LEU A 195 9.38 -16.64 5.02
C LEU A 195 10.57 -17.54 4.65
N GLU A 196 11.13 -18.28 5.62
CA GLU A 196 12.21 -19.26 5.39
C GLU A 196 11.77 -20.38 4.45
N SER A 197 10.53 -20.88 4.59
CA SER A 197 9.98 -21.90 3.68
C SER A 197 9.84 -21.40 2.25
N VAL A 198 9.46 -20.13 2.05
CA VAL A 198 9.40 -19.49 0.73
C VAL A 198 10.81 -19.34 0.15
N ALA A 199 11.77 -18.83 0.93
CA ALA A 199 13.15 -18.66 0.50
C ALA A 199 13.79 -20.00 0.09
N GLY A 200 13.54 -21.08 0.84
CA GLY A 200 14.07 -22.41 0.55
C GLY A 200 13.48 -23.07 -0.71
N LYS A 201 12.34 -22.61 -1.22
CA LYS A 201 11.75 -23.10 -2.49
C LYS A 201 12.29 -22.36 -3.71
N ASN A 202 12.75 -21.12 -3.54
CA ASN A 202 13.19 -20.22 -4.60
C ASN A 202 14.72 -20.16 -4.71
N THR A 203 15.43 -21.26 -4.42
CA THR A 203 16.89 -21.31 -4.54
C THR A 203 17.33 -20.88 -5.94
N LEU A 204 18.13 -19.81 -6.00
CA LEU A 204 18.89 -19.45 -7.19
C LEU A 204 19.68 -20.69 -7.63
N PRO A 205 19.75 -20.98 -8.94
CA PRO A 205 20.59 -22.07 -9.42
C PRO A 205 22.04 -21.84 -8.96
N ASP A 206 22.69 -22.93 -8.51
CA ASP A 206 24.12 -22.97 -8.18
C ASP A 206 25.00 -22.45 -9.33
#